data_AF-A0A6P4YSN7-F1
#
_entry.id   AF-A0A6P4YSN7-F1
#
_cell.length_a   1.000
_cell.length_b   1.000
_cell.length_c   1.000
_cell.angle_alpha   90.00
_cell.angle_beta   90.00
_cell.angle_gamma   90.00
#
_symmetry.space_group_name_H-M   'P 1'
#
loop_
_entity.id
_entity.type
_entity.pdbx_description
1 polymer ?
#
loop_
_entity_poly.entity_id
_entity_poly.type
_entity_poly.pdbx_seq_one_letter_code
_entity_poly.pdbx_strand_id
1 'polypeptide(L)'
;MGPEGGNLKTAHCTVSVPPGVVTMETEITCQVINPNDVTLPLKDGEMLVSDIIELGPHGTTFRKPVTVQMQYNSKSLDGAREAAVWVTEDRSHWTKLKTTKESKYKLSVSVDHFSIFAVISQPKEDQCIVPKTGRILTSSTQPAVQISFPEQAVTTETQVTIQVQEVPTRAVEDIKAKDESFQNLVGTSPIVNVETVSTSEVQFHKPVTVRVPHPKHYMDIQHEGPTKLRVMSCEEGTEDWMDVTDNITISRVTEEFVEFEVTHFTRWIVIVVADIYGDPEELGPIPLHLCRWLQHRAVQFILMQREDNINQVVIECKPAEEAETEHANLIQKGYNGPLPSKTVNVFEGQNVEVRLFGNVSIAPSYTQHITFHSQRPNRLHLQVEAHDGSDGNGTVAFLAMPRVKVQKEKDTRAKIRNVRKKLEKLELSSDPEVLQPKKLCALPLSVPCGSPKKASKGVAGGATFKDVGKTFYFIKENVSTGWKDLAFHLGIPDPDIRNIARRNPDDKSCCMDMLQEWKKKKGDAATIEVLMKALSEAGLQSVVDGLKRLHRRGEKK
;
A
#
# COMPACT_ATOMS: atom_id res chain seq x y z
N MET A 1 20.21 -24.51 -7.14
CA MET A 1 20.51 -25.08 -5.81
C MET A 1 20.58 -26.58 -5.96
N GLY A 2 21.65 -27.22 -5.47
CA GLY A 2 21.75 -28.68 -5.42
C GLY A 2 21.29 -29.25 -4.07
N PRO A 3 21.38 -30.59 -3.88
CA PRO A 3 20.95 -31.28 -2.66
C PRO A 3 21.66 -30.83 -1.38
N GLU A 4 22.85 -30.25 -1.49
CA GLU A 4 23.60 -29.63 -0.39
C GLU A 4 22.89 -28.40 0.20
N GLY A 5 21.90 -27.85 -0.50
CA GLY A 5 21.22 -26.62 -0.11
C GLY A 5 22.08 -25.37 -0.36
N GLY A 6 21.69 -24.24 0.21
CA GLY A 6 22.45 -23.01 0.04
C GLY A 6 21.64 -21.75 0.34
N ASN A 7 22.29 -20.59 0.15
CA ASN A 7 21.67 -19.29 0.37
C ASN A 7 21.66 -18.48 -0.93
N LEU A 8 20.48 -18.10 -1.41
CA LEU A 8 20.30 -17.11 -2.46
C LEU A 8 20.12 -15.74 -1.79
N LYS A 9 20.99 -14.78 -2.10
CA LYS A 9 20.91 -13.40 -1.56
C LYS A 9 20.66 -12.43 -2.70
N THR A 10 19.60 -11.64 -2.59
CA THR A 10 19.28 -10.52 -3.49
C THR A 10 19.27 -9.21 -2.70
N ALA A 11 19.03 -8.08 -3.39
CA ALA A 11 18.84 -6.80 -2.72
C ALA A 11 17.59 -6.78 -1.84
N HIS A 12 16.57 -7.59 -2.15
CA HIS A 12 15.24 -7.54 -1.54
C HIS A 12 15.01 -8.67 -0.53
N CYS A 13 15.65 -9.82 -0.71
CA CYS A 13 15.48 -10.97 0.18
C CYS A 13 16.71 -11.86 0.28
N THR A 14 16.67 -12.80 1.22
CA THR A 14 17.61 -13.91 1.35
C THR A 14 16.82 -15.19 1.52
N VAL A 15 16.96 -16.13 0.58
CA VAL A 15 16.33 -17.45 0.64
C VAL A 15 17.38 -18.47 1.08
N SER A 16 17.14 -19.12 2.21
CA SER A 16 18.04 -20.12 2.79
C SER A 16 17.40 -21.50 2.69
N VAL A 17 17.99 -22.36 1.86
CA VAL A 17 17.52 -23.71 1.55
C VAL A 17 18.37 -24.72 2.33
N PRO A 18 17.82 -25.44 3.32
CA PRO A 18 18.54 -26.48 4.03
C PRO A 18 19.00 -27.65 3.13
N PRO A 19 20.04 -28.40 3.54
CA PRO A 19 20.44 -29.63 2.86
C PRO A 19 19.31 -30.69 2.81
N GLY A 20 19.15 -31.32 1.65
CA GLY A 20 18.17 -32.37 1.38
C GLY A 20 16.74 -31.86 1.12
N VAL A 21 16.54 -30.55 0.95
CA VAL A 21 15.25 -29.97 0.54
C VAL A 21 14.94 -30.30 -0.92
N VAL A 22 15.93 -30.15 -1.78
CA VAL A 22 15.87 -30.50 -3.21
C VAL A 22 16.66 -31.78 -3.45
N THR A 23 16.14 -32.69 -4.27
CA THR A 23 16.79 -33.97 -4.59
C THR A 23 17.64 -33.93 -5.85
N MET A 24 17.46 -32.89 -6.67
CA MET A 24 18.19 -32.61 -7.90
C MET A 24 18.45 -31.11 -8.00
N GLU A 25 19.32 -30.72 -8.92
CA GLU A 25 19.57 -29.30 -9.20
C GLU A 25 18.26 -28.61 -9.57
N THR A 26 17.85 -27.65 -8.74
CA THR A 26 16.61 -26.90 -8.90
C THR A 26 16.95 -25.44 -9.08
N GLU A 27 16.44 -24.82 -10.14
CA GLU A 27 16.55 -23.38 -10.36
C GLU A 27 15.60 -22.65 -9.42
N ILE A 28 16.14 -21.74 -8.60
CA ILE A 28 15.34 -20.89 -7.71
C ILE A 28 15.39 -19.48 -8.27
N THR A 29 14.22 -18.93 -8.56
CA THR A 29 14.08 -17.58 -9.10
C THR A 29 13.59 -16.63 -8.01
N CYS A 30 13.98 -15.37 -8.10
CA CYS A 30 13.48 -14.27 -7.29
C CYS A 30 13.28 -13.08 -8.22
N GLN A 31 12.04 -12.60 -8.34
CA GLN A 31 11.65 -11.47 -9.18
C GLN A 31 10.92 -10.44 -8.32
N VAL A 32 11.11 -9.15 -8.61
CA VAL A 32 10.37 -8.07 -7.96
C VAL A 32 9.15 -7.74 -8.80
N ILE A 33 7.95 -7.75 -8.23
CA ILE A 33 6.72 -7.44 -8.94
C ILE A 33 6.42 -5.93 -8.81
N ASN A 34 5.92 -5.33 -9.90
CA ASN A 34 5.42 -3.96 -9.85
C ASN A 34 4.13 -3.92 -9.01
N PRO A 35 4.02 -3.04 -8.00
CA PRO A 35 2.79 -2.89 -7.21
C PRO A 35 1.54 -2.57 -8.05
N ASN A 36 1.70 -2.03 -9.26
CA ASN A 36 0.57 -1.79 -10.17
C ASN A 36 -0.05 -3.08 -10.74
N ASP A 37 0.69 -4.18 -10.75
CA ASP A 37 0.26 -5.46 -11.35
C ASP A 37 -0.40 -6.39 -10.31
N VAL A 38 -0.49 -5.97 -9.04
CA VAL A 38 -0.93 -6.82 -7.93
C VAL A 38 -1.78 -6.01 -6.95
N THR A 39 -2.95 -6.56 -6.59
CA THR A 39 -3.77 -6.00 -5.51
C THR A 39 -3.48 -6.70 -4.19
N LEU A 40 -2.93 -5.96 -3.23
CA LEU A 40 -2.74 -6.40 -1.85
C LEU A 40 -4.02 -6.16 -1.04
N PRO A 41 -4.51 -7.12 -0.24
CA PRO A 41 -5.67 -6.95 0.62
C PRO A 41 -5.26 -6.26 1.93
N LEU A 42 -4.81 -5.02 1.81
CA LEU A 42 -4.47 -4.17 2.96
C LEU A 42 -5.75 -3.83 3.74
N LYS A 43 -5.73 -4.05 5.05
CA LYS A 43 -6.79 -3.63 5.97
C LYS A 43 -6.61 -2.15 6.38
N ASP A 44 -7.60 -1.62 7.09
CA ASP A 44 -7.57 -0.29 7.70
C ASP A 44 -6.27 -0.06 8.49
N GLY A 45 -5.47 0.90 8.02
CA GLY A 45 -4.21 1.29 8.66
C GLY A 45 -2.99 0.43 8.30
N GLU A 46 -3.14 -0.60 7.47
CA GLU A 46 -2.00 -1.37 6.94
C GLU A 46 -1.31 -0.64 5.78
N MET A 47 0.01 -0.82 5.66
CA MET A 47 0.84 -0.18 4.63
C MET A 47 1.84 -1.17 4.04
N LEU A 48 2.08 -1.13 2.74
CA LEU A 48 3.15 -1.91 2.10
C LEU A 48 4.52 -1.28 2.38
N VAL A 49 5.43 -2.01 3.05
CA VAL A 49 6.76 -1.50 3.46
C VAL A 49 7.95 -2.20 2.79
N SER A 50 7.72 -3.24 1.98
CA SER A 50 8.75 -3.89 1.17
C SER A 50 8.44 -3.82 -0.32
N ASP A 51 9.39 -4.29 -1.13
CA ASP A 51 9.09 -4.76 -2.47
C ASP A 51 8.18 -6.00 -2.41
N ILE A 52 7.34 -6.18 -3.43
CA ILE A 52 6.61 -7.43 -3.65
C ILE A 52 7.56 -8.36 -4.40
N ILE A 53 7.79 -9.57 -3.90
CA ILE A 53 8.72 -10.53 -4.51
C ILE A 53 8.01 -11.81 -4.89
N GLU A 54 8.26 -12.31 -6.10
CA GLU A 54 7.87 -13.65 -6.53
C GLU A 54 9.08 -14.57 -6.43
N LEU A 55 8.93 -15.66 -5.67
CA LEU A 55 9.91 -16.74 -5.64
C LEU A 55 9.39 -17.92 -6.46
N GLY A 56 10.28 -18.60 -7.18
CA GLY A 56 10.00 -19.83 -7.90
C GLY A 56 11.00 -20.94 -7.59
N PRO A 57 10.69 -22.21 -7.92
CA PRO A 57 9.59 -22.64 -8.77
C PRO A 57 8.24 -22.74 -8.04
N HIS A 58 7.15 -22.51 -8.78
CA HIS A 58 5.78 -22.69 -8.31
C HIS A 58 5.34 -24.15 -8.38
N GLY A 59 4.36 -24.55 -7.57
CA GLY A 59 3.82 -25.92 -7.55
C GLY A 59 4.78 -26.99 -7.02
N THR A 60 5.84 -26.57 -6.33
CA THR A 60 6.79 -27.48 -5.67
C THR A 60 6.70 -27.32 -4.16
N THR A 61 6.27 -28.37 -3.47
CA THR A 61 6.29 -28.45 -2.01
C THR A 61 7.58 -29.11 -1.52
N PHE A 62 8.31 -28.40 -0.68
CA PHE A 62 9.55 -28.80 -0.04
C PHE A 62 9.28 -29.70 1.16
N ARG A 63 10.04 -30.80 1.26
CA ARG A 63 9.94 -31.75 2.39
C ARG A 63 10.42 -31.18 3.72
N LYS A 64 11.27 -30.15 3.67
CA LYS A 64 11.74 -29.39 4.82
C LYS A 64 11.51 -27.91 4.52
N PRO A 65 11.16 -27.10 5.53
CA PRO A 65 10.89 -25.70 5.31
C PRO A 65 12.13 -24.93 4.83
N VAL A 66 11.91 -24.01 3.91
CA VAL A 66 12.87 -23.02 3.43
C VAL A 66 12.67 -21.72 4.20
N THR A 67 13.75 -21.05 4.56
CA THR A 67 13.67 -19.74 5.23
C THR A 67 13.75 -18.62 4.20
N VAL A 68 12.74 -17.74 4.18
CA VAL A 68 12.73 -16.53 3.36
C VAL A 68 12.86 -15.33 4.28
N GLN A 69 13.96 -14.59 4.17
CA GLN A 69 14.19 -13.34 4.89
C GLN A 69 13.98 -12.16 3.94
N MET A 70 12.93 -11.39 4.15
CA MET A 70 12.63 -10.18 3.38
C MET A 70 13.22 -8.94 4.04
N GLN A 71 13.67 -8.01 3.22
CA GLN A 71 14.07 -6.67 3.65
C GLN A 71 12.90 -5.71 3.46
N TYR A 72 12.71 -4.80 4.40
CA TYR A 72 11.66 -3.79 4.34
C TYR A 72 12.19 -2.44 4.79
N ASN A 73 11.58 -1.37 4.30
CA ASN A 73 11.85 -0.02 4.74
C ASN A 73 10.59 0.55 5.39
N SER A 74 10.60 0.60 6.72
CA SER A 74 9.53 1.19 7.50
C SER A 74 10.08 2.46 8.12
N LYS A 75 9.59 3.63 7.69
CA LYS A 75 9.67 4.86 8.50
C LYS A 75 8.61 4.76 9.62
N SER A 76 8.62 3.64 10.35
CA SER A 76 7.50 3.13 11.14
C SER A 76 6.79 4.22 11.95
N LEU A 77 5.47 4.24 11.85
CA LEU A 77 4.61 4.84 12.88
C LEU A 77 4.96 4.21 14.23
N ASP A 78 5.06 5.02 15.28
CA ASP A 78 5.45 4.54 16.61
C ASP A 78 4.55 3.37 17.05
N GLY A 79 5.17 2.25 17.44
CA GLY A 79 4.47 1.03 17.87
C GLY A 79 3.87 0.13 16.79
N ALA A 80 3.96 0.44 15.50
CA ALA A 80 3.49 -0.45 14.42
C ALA A 80 4.30 -1.76 14.36
N ARG A 81 3.69 -2.83 13.86
CA ARG A 81 4.31 -4.17 13.73
C ARG A 81 4.38 -4.61 12.29
N GLU A 82 5.51 -5.15 11.86
CA GLU A 82 5.63 -5.73 10.54
C GLU A 82 5.21 -7.21 10.48
N ALA A 83 4.50 -7.55 9.41
CA ALA A 83 4.07 -8.91 9.11
C ALA A 83 4.39 -9.25 7.66
N ALA A 84 4.87 -10.47 7.44
CA ALA A 84 4.95 -11.02 6.10
C ALA A 84 3.59 -11.57 5.68
N VAL A 85 3.22 -11.25 4.45
CA VAL A 85 2.06 -11.81 3.77
C VAL A 85 2.51 -12.51 2.49
N TRP A 86 1.77 -13.52 2.10
CA TRP A 86 2.00 -14.22 0.85
C TRP A 86 0.68 -14.59 0.19
N VAL A 87 0.75 -14.86 -1.11
CA VAL A 87 -0.35 -15.45 -1.87
C VAL A 87 -0.37 -16.95 -1.59
N THR A 88 -1.56 -17.52 -1.35
CA THR A 88 -1.73 -18.96 -1.15
C THR A 88 -1.30 -19.77 -2.39
N GLU A 89 -1.02 -21.06 -2.20
CA GLU A 89 -0.51 -21.94 -3.26
C GLU A 89 -1.41 -21.97 -4.50
N ASP A 90 -2.73 -21.96 -4.29
CA ASP A 90 -3.78 -21.90 -5.31
C ASP A 90 -3.94 -20.51 -5.95
N ARG A 91 -3.19 -19.52 -5.47
CA ARG A 91 -3.22 -18.12 -5.86
C ARG A 91 -4.58 -17.43 -5.70
N SER A 92 -5.43 -17.93 -4.81
CA SER A 92 -6.78 -17.39 -4.61
C SER A 92 -6.81 -16.15 -3.72
N HIS A 93 -5.96 -16.06 -2.70
CA HIS A 93 -5.97 -14.95 -1.76
C HIS A 93 -4.62 -14.73 -1.07
N TRP A 94 -4.47 -13.59 -0.40
CA TRP A 94 -3.31 -13.37 0.48
C TRP A 94 -3.61 -13.82 1.91
N THR A 95 -2.59 -14.34 2.57
CA THR A 95 -2.65 -14.69 3.98
C THR A 95 -1.36 -14.28 4.71
N LYS A 96 -1.44 -14.18 6.04
CA LYS A 96 -0.30 -13.80 6.88
C LYS A 96 0.56 -15.03 7.18
N LEU A 97 1.87 -14.82 7.14
CA LEU A 97 2.84 -15.83 7.55
C LEU A 97 3.29 -15.60 9.00
N LYS A 98 3.54 -16.70 9.70
CA LYS A 98 4.13 -16.64 11.04
C LYS A 98 5.60 -16.25 10.92
N THR A 99 5.93 -15.07 11.44
CA THR A 99 7.32 -14.60 11.56
C THR A 99 8.12 -15.55 12.44
N THR A 100 9.23 -16.06 11.91
CA THR A 100 10.17 -16.94 12.63
C THR A 100 11.29 -16.16 13.29
N LYS A 101 11.73 -15.06 12.66
CA LYS A 101 12.74 -14.18 13.20
C LYS A 101 12.54 -12.76 12.69
N GLU A 102 12.64 -11.81 13.61
CA GLU A 102 12.55 -10.38 13.31
C GLU A 102 13.85 -9.68 13.74
N SER A 103 14.31 -8.76 12.91
CA SER A 103 15.42 -7.87 13.20
C SER A 103 15.17 -6.53 12.50
N LYS A 104 15.91 -5.48 12.88
CA LYS A 104 15.72 -4.15 12.30
C LYS A 104 15.74 -4.21 10.75
N TYR A 105 14.61 -3.85 10.12
CA TYR A 105 14.40 -3.85 8.66
C TYR A 105 14.43 -5.21 7.97
N LYS A 106 14.35 -6.32 8.71
CA LYS A 106 14.32 -7.67 8.12
C LYS A 106 13.39 -8.62 8.87
N LEU A 107 12.54 -9.29 8.11
CA LEU A 107 11.57 -10.25 8.62
C LEU A 107 11.79 -11.61 7.95
N SER A 108 11.92 -12.66 8.75
CA SER A 108 12.13 -14.03 8.27
C SER A 108 10.89 -14.88 8.51
N VAL A 109 10.54 -15.68 7.50
CA VAL A 109 9.45 -16.65 7.52
C VAL A 109 9.96 -18.02 7.09
N SER A 110 9.22 -19.05 7.49
CA SER A 110 9.47 -20.44 7.13
C SER A 110 8.34 -20.91 6.23
N VAL A 111 8.66 -21.38 5.03
CA VAL A 111 7.68 -21.80 4.03
C VAL A 111 8.04 -23.16 3.45
N ASP A 112 7.03 -23.91 3.02
CA ASP A 112 7.18 -25.20 2.37
C ASP A 112 6.99 -25.12 0.85
N HIS A 113 6.63 -23.97 0.30
CA HIS A 113 6.64 -23.72 -1.15
C HIS A 113 6.97 -22.24 -1.42
N PHE A 114 7.26 -21.92 -2.68
CA PHE A 114 7.44 -20.55 -3.10
C PHE A 114 6.16 -19.96 -3.70
N SER A 115 5.99 -18.66 -3.53
CA SER A 115 4.84 -17.87 -3.96
C SER A 115 5.24 -16.39 -4.10
N ILE A 116 4.25 -15.50 -4.09
CA ILE A 116 4.42 -14.05 -4.03
C ILE A 116 4.39 -13.61 -2.57
N PHE A 117 5.36 -12.79 -2.15
CA PHE A 117 5.55 -12.33 -0.78
C PHE A 117 5.63 -10.81 -0.72
N ALA A 118 5.16 -10.24 0.39
CA ALA A 118 5.36 -8.83 0.74
C ALA A 118 5.44 -8.68 2.26
N VAL A 119 6.00 -7.57 2.73
CA VAL A 119 5.96 -7.14 4.12
C VAL A 119 5.04 -5.94 4.24
N ILE A 120 4.07 -6.05 5.13
CA ILE A 120 3.16 -4.97 5.49
C ILE A 120 3.46 -4.48 6.89
N SER A 121 3.28 -3.20 7.14
CA SER A 121 3.26 -2.61 8.47
C SER A 121 1.81 -2.51 8.92
N GLN A 122 1.53 -2.95 10.14
CA GLN A 122 0.20 -3.02 10.72
C GLN A 122 0.12 -2.16 11.97
N PRO A 123 -1.07 -1.60 12.29
CA PRO A 123 -1.28 -0.97 13.58
C PRO A 123 -0.99 -1.93 14.73
N LYS A 124 -0.58 -1.37 15.88
CA LYS A 124 -0.29 -2.16 17.07
C LYS A 124 -1.54 -2.91 17.53
N GLU A 125 -1.35 -4.18 17.85
CA GLU A 125 -2.39 -5.05 18.37
C GLU A 125 -1.89 -5.68 19.68
N ASP A 126 -2.59 -5.42 20.77
CA ASP A 126 -2.32 -6.04 22.06
C ASP A 126 -2.98 -7.42 22.10
N GLN A 127 -2.20 -8.47 22.36
CA GLN A 127 -2.70 -9.85 22.42
C GLN A 127 -2.62 -10.39 23.84
N CYS A 128 -3.70 -10.98 24.33
CA CYS A 128 -3.73 -11.55 25.67
C CYS A 128 -4.64 -12.79 25.75
N ILE A 129 -4.28 -13.72 26.65
CA ILE A 129 -5.11 -14.87 26.99
C ILE A 129 -6.00 -14.51 28.18
N VAL A 130 -7.31 -14.64 28.03
CA VAL A 130 -8.30 -14.41 29.08
C VAL A 130 -8.65 -15.75 29.75
N PRO A 131 -8.32 -15.94 31.04
CA PRO A 131 -8.68 -17.13 31.78
C PRO A 131 -10.14 -17.10 32.27
N LYS A 132 -10.65 -18.25 32.71
CA LYS A 132 -11.99 -18.38 33.32
C LYS A 132 -12.20 -17.51 34.55
N THR A 133 -11.13 -17.19 35.28
CA THR A 133 -11.16 -16.34 36.48
C THR A 133 -11.45 -14.87 36.15
N GLY A 134 -11.48 -14.50 34.86
CA GLY A 134 -11.56 -13.11 34.43
C GLY A 134 -10.18 -12.44 34.40
N ARG A 135 -10.12 -11.28 33.75
CA ARG A 135 -8.91 -10.47 33.58
C ARG A 135 -9.28 -9.07 33.09
N ILE A 136 -8.51 -8.06 33.50
CA ILE A 136 -8.55 -6.73 32.90
C ILE A 136 -7.42 -6.63 31.88
N LEU A 137 -7.76 -6.24 30.66
CA LEU A 137 -6.82 -5.94 29.60
C LEU A 137 -6.72 -4.42 29.48
N THR A 138 -5.50 -3.89 29.33
CA THR A 138 -5.24 -2.46 29.16
C THR A 138 -4.49 -2.28 27.86
N SER A 139 -4.96 -1.37 27.00
CA SER A 139 -4.27 -1.05 25.75
C SER A 139 -2.90 -0.43 26.04
N SER A 140 -1.88 -0.89 25.32
CA SER A 140 -0.52 -0.38 25.46
C SER A 140 -0.29 0.91 24.68
N THR A 141 -1.15 1.25 23.72
CA THR A 141 -1.11 2.53 22.98
C THR A 141 -1.95 3.62 23.64
N GLN A 142 -3.01 3.22 24.36
CA GLN A 142 -3.94 4.12 25.04
C GLN A 142 -4.40 3.51 26.37
N PRO A 143 -3.69 3.77 27.48
CA PRO A 143 -3.97 3.13 28.77
C PRO A 143 -5.35 3.43 29.37
N ALA A 144 -6.02 4.49 28.91
CA ALA A 144 -7.40 4.81 29.28
C ALA A 144 -8.42 3.81 28.68
N VAL A 145 -8.03 3.06 27.65
CA VAL A 145 -8.85 1.98 27.07
C VAL A 145 -8.56 0.67 27.80
N GLN A 146 -9.62 0.09 28.39
CA GLN A 146 -9.52 -1.16 29.14
C GLN A 146 -10.70 -2.09 28.83
N ILE A 147 -10.44 -3.39 28.79
CA ILE A 147 -11.46 -4.43 28.59
C ILE A 147 -11.46 -5.34 29.82
N SER A 148 -12.53 -5.31 30.61
CA SER A 148 -12.65 -6.06 31.86
C SER A 148 -13.56 -7.26 31.68
N PHE A 149 -12.98 -8.45 31.80
CA PHE A 149 -13.70 -9.72 31.79
C PHE A 149 -14.00 -10.14 33.23
N PRO A 150 -15.28 -10.24 33.62
CA PRO A 150 -15.62 -10.78 34.93
C PRO A 150 -15.33 -12.29 35.01
N GLU A 151 -15.26 -12.82 36.23
CA GLU A 151 -15.11 -14.26 36.45
C GLU A 151 -16.25 -15.03 35.78
N GLN A 152 -15.89 -16.10 35.07
CA GLN A 152 -16.76 -16.96 34.26
C GLN A 152 -17.42 -16.26 33.04
N ALA A 153 -16.89 -15.12 32.59
CA ALA A 153 -17.33 -14.54 31.31
C ALA A 153 -17.08 -15.48 30.12
N VAL A 154 -15.96 -16.22 30.16
CA VAL A 154 -15.54 -17.22 29.17
C VAL A 154 -15.46 -18.62 29.78
N THR A 155 -15.83 -19.64 29.01
CA THR A 155 -15.82 -21.06 29.43
C THR A 155 -14.54 -21.81 29.08
N THR A 156 -13.67 -21.20 28.28
CA THR A 156 -12.34 -21.71 27.93
C THR A 156 -11.38 -20.53 27.93
N GLU A 157 -10.07 -20.80 28.00
CA GLU A 157 -9.09 -19.74 27.86
C GLU A 157 -9.17 -19.17 26.44
N THR A 158 -9.51 -17.89 26.33
CA THR A 158 -9.77 -17.25 25.04
C THR A 158 -8.66 -16.24 24.75
N GLN A 159 -8.03 -16.35 23.58
CA GLN A 159 -7.12 -15.32 23.10
C GLN A 159 -7.90 -14.16 22.50
N VAL A 160 -7.65 -12.95 23.01
CA VAL A 160 -8.30 -11.70 22.62
C VAL A 160 -7.26 -10.72 22.11
N THR A 161 -7.62 -9.98 21.07
CA THR A 161 -6.83 -8.89 20.50
C THR A 161 -7.51 -7.55 20.80
N ILE A 162 -6.73 -6.51 21.07
CA ILE A 162 -7.21 -5.13 21.22
C ILE A 162 -6.39 -4.24 20.28
N GLN A 163 -7.10 -3.47 19.46
CA GLN A 163 -6.52 -2.45 18.61
C GLN A 163 -7.22 -1.12 18.88
N VAL A 164 -6.43 -0.07 19.15
CA VAL A 164 -6.94 1.29 19.38
C VAL A 164 -6.44 2.19 18.27
N GLN A 165 -7.37 2.85 17.59
CA GLN A 165 -7.11 3.84 16.56
C GLN A 165 -7.51 5.23 17.05
N GLU A 166 -6.50 6.05 17.30
CA GLU A 166 -6.65 7.43 17.76
C GLU A 166 -7.35 8.30 16.70
N VAL A 167 -8.21 9.21 17.16
CA VAL A 167 -8.95 10.15 16.30
C VAL A 167 -8.44 11.56 16.57
N PRO A 168 -7.67 12.18 15.66
CA PRO A 168 -7.18 13.54 15.86
C PRO A 168 -8.32 14.57 15.86
N THR A 169 -8.18 15.64 16.65
CA THR A 169 -9.16 16.75 16.70
C THR A 169 -9.43 17.35 15.31
N ARG A 170 -8.39 17.53 14.49
CA ARG A 170 -8.52 17.99 13.09
C ARG A 170 -9.43 17.10 12.23
N ALA A 171 -9.55 15.81 12.54
CA ALA A 171 -10.42 14.92 11.79
C ALA A 171 -11.89 15.28 12.01
N VAL A 172 -12.26 15.59 13.26
CA VAL A 172 -13.60 16.05 13.64
C VAL A 172 -13.89 17.40 12.97
N GLU A 173 -12.97 18.34 13.06
CA GLU A 173 -13.10 19.67 12.43
C GLU A 173 -13.29 19.57 10.91
N ASP A 174 -12.48 18.75 10.23
CA ASP A 174 -12.52 18.57 8.78
C ASP A 174 -13.83 17.93 8.30
N ILE A 175 -14.39 16.96 9.03
CA ILE A 175 -15.66 16.35 8.62
C ILE A 175 -16.83 17.33 8.85
N LYS A 176 -16.80 18.12 9.93
CA LYS A 176 -17.80 19.16 10.21
C LYS A 176 -17.77 20.27 9.17
N ALA A 177 -16.57 20.66 8.71
CA ALA A 177 -16.41 21.67 7.67
C ALA A 177 -16.89 21.20 6.29
N LYS A 178 -16.88 19.88 6.03
CA LYS A 178 -17.30 19.30 4.75
C LYS A 178 -18.80 19.00 4.68
N ASP A 179 -19.43 18.72 5.81
CA ASP A 179 -20.83 18.30 5.88
C ASP A 179 -21.51 18.95 7.10
N GLU A 180 -22.48 19.82 6.81
CA GLU A 180 -23.23 20.57 7.82
C GLU A 180 -24.09 19.66 8.72
N SER A 181 -24.42 18.43 8.29
CA SER A 181 -25.15 17.48 9.14
C SER A 181 -24.34 17.11 10.40
N PHE A 182 -23.01 17.18 10.35
CA PHE A 182 -22.15 16.83 11.48
C PHE A 182 -21.91 17.97 12.48
N GLN A 183 -22.55 19.14 12.33
CA GLN A 183 -22.32 20.29 13.19
C GLN A 183 -22.59 20.01 14.68
N ASN A 184 -23.53 19.10 14.96
CA ASN A 184 -23.87 18.68 16.32
C ASN A 184 -22.80 17.78 16.98
N LEU A 185 -21.84 17.25 16.23
CA LEU A 185 -20.74 16.49 16.79
C LEU A 185 -19.84 17.39 17.65
N VAL A 186 -19.72 17.08 18.93
CA VAL A 186 -18.85 17.80 19.87
C VAL A 186 -17.47 17.16 19.87
N GLY A 187 -17.38 15.85 20.09
CA GLY A 187 -16.10 15.12 20.11
C GLY A 187 -16.29 13.61 20.10
N THR A 188 -15.19 12.86 20.00
CA THR A 188 -15.20 11.39 19.97
C THR A 188 -14.16 10.79 20.89
N SER A 189 -14.30 9.52 21.25
CA SER A 189 -13.22 8.70 21.78
C SER A 189 -12.33 8.17 20.62
N PRO A 190 -11.24 7.45 20.91
CA PRO A 190 -10.62 6.56 19.93
C PRO A 190 -11.61 5.50 19.41
N ILE A 191 -11.31 4.95 18.24
CA ILE A 191 -11.98 3.75 17.72
C ILE A 191 -11.31 2.54 18.36
N VAL A 192 -12.10 1.70 19.04
CA VAL A 192 -11.64 0.50 19.72
C VAL A 192 -12.16 -0.72 18.98
N ASN A 193 -11.24 -1.59 18.53
CA ASN A 193 -11.56 -2.89 17.95
C ASN A 193 -11.10 -3.99 18.91
N VAL A 194 -11.98 -4.93 19.21
CA VAL A 194 -11.66 -6.11 20.01
C VAL A 194 -12.09 -7.33 19.22
N GLU A 195 -11.22 -8.32 19.09
CA GLU A 195 -11.55 -9.56 18.36
C GLU A 195 -11.10 -10.77 19.19
N THR A 196 -11.76 -11.92 18.96
CA THR A 196 -11.30 -13.22 19.46
C THR A 196 -10.55 -13.94 18.37
N VAL A 197 -9.38 -14.50 18.68
CA VAL A 197 -8.54 -15.19 17.67
C VAL A 197 -9.10 -16.58 17.29
N SER A 198 -10.08 -17.11 18.01
CA SER A 198 -10.66 -18.43 17.74
C SER A 198 -11.60 -18.44 16.53
N THR A 199 -11.57 -19.53 15.76
CA THR A 199 -12.48 -19.78 14.62
C THR A 199 -13.90 -20.15 15.03
N SER A 200 -14.19 -20.27 16.32
CA SER A 200 -15.52 -20.52 16.86
C SER A 200 -16.05 -19.28 17.57
N GLU A 201 -17.34 -18.98 17.39
CA GLU A 201 -18.01 -17.90 18.12
C GLU A 201 -17.84 -18.12 19.63
N VAL A 202 -17.17 -17.17 20.29
CA VAL A 202 -17.01 -17.19 21.73
C VAL A 202 -18.31 -16.71 22.35
N GLN A 203 -19.01 -17.59 23.06
CA GLN A 203 -20.20 -17.22 23.82
C GLN A 203 -19.80 -16.65 25.17
N PHE A 204 -20.08 -15.36 25.35
CA PHE A 204 -19.91 -14.69 26.63
C PHE A 204 -21.09 -14.99 27.55
N HIS A 205 -20.81 -15.55 28.73
CA HIS A 205 -21.83 -15.93 29.71
C HIS A 205 -22.17 -14.79 30.66
N LYS A 206 -21.30 -13.79 30.72
CA LYS A 206 -21.49 -12.53 31.43
C LYS A 206 -21.04 -11.37 30.53
N PRO A 207 -21.66 -10.19 30.63
CA PRO A 207 -21.23 -9.03 29.87
C PRO A 207 -19.78 -8.66 30.20
N VAL A 208 -19.04 -8.23 29.18
CA VAL A 208 -17.67 -7.72 29.29
C VAL A 208 -17.74 -6.20 29.35
N THR A 209 -17.02 -5.57 30.27
CA THR A 209 -17.01 -4.10 30.38
C THR A 209 -15.92 -3.52 29.49
N VAL A 210 -16.31 -2.61 28.59
CA VAL A 210 -15.41 -1.81 27.76
C VAL A 210 -15.31 -0.42 28.37
N ARG A 211 -14.09 0.01 28.68
CA ARG A 211 -13.76 1.36 29.13
C ARG A 211 -13.06 2.11 28.00
N VAL A 212 -13.51 3.32 27.70
CA VAL A 212 -12.85 4.26 26.78
C VAL A 212 -12.71 5.63 27.43
N PRO A 213 -11.73 6.47 27.05
CA PRO A 213 -11.65 7.82 27.58
C PRO A 213 -12.88 8.64 27.17
N HIS A 214 -13.33 9.53 28.05
CA HIS A 214 -14.50 10.36 27.79
C HIS A 214 -14.16 11.35 26.66
N PRO A 215 -14.99 11.47 25.60
CA PRO A 215 -14.64 12.26 24.42
C PRO A 215 -14.22 13.71 24.69
N LYS A 216 -14.88 14.40 25.63
CA LYS A 216 -14.51 15.77 26.01
C LYS A 216 -13.12 15.86 26.66
N HIS A 217 -12.76 14.89 27.51
CA HIS A 217 -11.45 14.88 28.18
C HIS A 217 -10.35 14.43 27.22
N TYR A 218 -10.65 13.41 26.40
CA TYR A 218 -9.73 12.88 25.39
C TYR A 218 -9.29 13.94 24.36
N MET A 219 -10.21 14.80 23.93
CA MET A 219 -9.94 15.86 22.94
C MET A 219 -9.72 17.25 23.55
N ASP A 220 -9.66 17.37 24.88
CA ASP A 220 -9.53 18.65 25.61
C ASP A 220 -10.60 19.70 25.20
N ILE A 221 -11.86 19.28 25.13
CA ILE A 221 -12.99 20.11 24.69
C ILE A 221 -13.70 20.75 25.88
N GLN A 222 -13.72 22.07 25.90
CA GLN A 222 -14.56 22.87 26.80
C GLN A 222 -15.87 23.23 26.10
N HIS A 223 -16.93 22.45 26.34
CA HIS A 223 -18.27 22.70 25.81
C HIS A 223 -19.27 22.92 26.96
N GLU A 224 -19.80 24.14 27.05
CA GLU A 224 -20.67 24.61 28.14
C GLU A 224 -22.16 24.25 27.97
N GLY A 225 -22.57 23.73 26.81
CA GLY A 225 -23.95 23.35 26.52
C GLY A 225 -24.33 21.92 26.97
N PRO A 226 -25.64 21.58 26.99
CA PRO A 226 -26.09 20.23 27.24
C PRO A 226 -25.61 19.29 26.12
N THR A 227 -25.15 18.10 26.50
CA THR A 227 -24.61 17.11 25.55
C THR A 227 -25.14 15.73 25.85
N LYS A 228 -25.33 14.94 24.79
CA LYS A 228 -25.68 13.52 24.88
C LYS A 228 -24.49 12.67 24.46
N LEU A 229 -24.27 11.59 25.20
CA LEU A 229 -23.28 10.56 24.88
C LEU A 229 -23.94 9.46 24.06
N ARG A 230 -23.28 9.02 22.99
CA ARG A 230 -23.72 7.95 22.11
C ARG A 230 -22.63 6.92 21.91
N VAL A 231 -22.98 5.64 22.02
CA VAL A 231 -22.06 4.53 21.74
C VAL A 231 -22.39 3.98 20.35
N MET A 232 -21.44 4.14 19.43
CA MET A 232 -21.56 3.66 18.07
C MET A 232 -20.83 2.31 17.94
N SER A 233 -21.42 1.38 17.21
CA SER A 233 -20.87 0.05 16.96
C SER A 233 -20.86 -0.29 15.47
N CYS A 234 -19.86 -1.04 15.01
CA CYS A 234 -19.75 -1.53 13.64
C CYS A 234 -19.20 -2.96 13.61
N GLU A 235 -19.94 -3.83 12.93
CA GLU A 235 -19.60 -5.25 12.78
C GLU A 235 -18.33 -5.46 11.96
N GLU A 236 -17.60 -6.54 12.26
CA GLU A 236 -16.37 -6.83 11.55
C GLU A 236 -16.64 -7.10 10.06
N GLY A 237 -15.91 -6.38 9.21
CA GLY A 237 -16.00 -6.47 7.75
C GLY A 237 -17.11 -5.64 7.12
N THR A 238 -17.87 -4.88 7.91
CA THR A 238 -18.85 -3.92 7.39
C THR A 238 -18.36 -2.48 7.57
N GLU A 239 -19.07 -1.54 6.95
CA GLU A 239 -18.89 -0.09 7.16
C GLU A 239 -20.17 0.54 7.76
N ASP A 240 -21.07 -0.31 8.25
CA ASP A 240 -22.43 0.05 8.68
C ASP A 240 -22.44 0.34 10.18
N TRP A 241 -22.05 1.58 10.53
CA TRP A 241 -22.08 2.04 11.91
C TRP A 241 -23.50 2.28 12.41
N MET A 242 -23.81 1.78 13.60
CA MET A 242 -25.12 1.91 14.24
C MET A 242 -24.99 2.51 15.63
N ASP A 243 -25.96 3.33 16.01
CA ASP A 243 -26.12 3.77 17.40
C ASP A 243 -26.70 2.61 18.21
N VAL A 244 -25.95 2.14 19.20
CA VAL A 244 -26.35 1.04 20.10
C VAL A 244 -26.61 1.52 21.52
N THR A 245 -26.63 2.83 21.77
CA THR A 245 -26.75 3.44 23.10
C THR A 245 -27.92 2.87 23.91
N ASP A 246 -29.08 2.71 23.30
CA ASP A 246 -30.29 2.20 23.98
C ASP A 246 -30.32 0.66 24.12
N ASN A 247 -29.43 -0.04 23.41
CA ASN A 247 -29.36 -1.51 23.40
C ASN A 247 -28.25 -2.06 24.31
N ILE A 248 -27.40 -1.20 24.88
CA ILE A 248 -26.31 -1.56 25.77
C ILE A 248 -26.48 -0.92 27.13
N THR A 249 -25.86 -1.51 28.16
CA THR A 249 -25.83 -0.89 29.50
C THR A 249 -24.57 -0.05 29.64
N ILE A 250 -24.73 1.26 29.76
CA ILE A 250 -23.65 2.18 30.16
C ILE A 250 -23.54 2.12 31.68
N SER A 251 -22.53 1.42 32.20
CA SER A 251 -22.40 1.16 33.63
C SER A 251 -21.87 2.36 34.41
N ARG A 252 -20.97 3.16 33.81
CA ARG A 252 -20.36 4.32 34.47
C ARG A 252 -19.92 5.38 33.47
N VAL A 253 -20.25 6.64 33.77
CA VAL A 253 -19.76 7.81 33.03
C VAL A 253 -19.09 8.74 34.03
N THR A 254 -17.85 9.13 33.76
CA THR A 254 -17.09 10.12 34.53
C THR A 254 -16.54 11.19 33.58
N GLU A 255 -15.91 12.22 34.13
CA GLU A 255 -15.22 13.22 33.31
C GLU A 255 -14.03 12.63 32.53
N GLU A 256 -13.42 11.55 33.03
CA GLU A 256 -12.22 10.94 32.43
C GLU A 256 -12.55 9.81 31.46
N PHE A 257 -13.60 9.02 31.71
CA PHE A 257 -13.89 7.79 30.96
C PHE A 257 -15.37 7.41 30.95
N VAL A 258 -15.68 6.49 30.05
CA VAL A 258 -17.01 5.91 29.82
C VAL A 258 -16.86 4.40 29.84
N GLU A 259 -17.72 3.72 30.60
CA GLU A 259 -17.79 2.27 30.69
C GLU A 259 -19.16 1.77 30.24
N PHE A 260 -19.15 0.76 29.38
CA PHE A 260 -20.35 0.11 28.88
C PHE A 260 -20.15 -1.39 28.75
N GLU A 261 -21.24 -2.14 28.81
CA GLU A 261 -21.23 -3.60 28.81
C GLU A 261 -21.59 -4.16 27.43
N VAL A 262 -20.82 -5.15 26.98
CA VAL A 262 -21.00 -5.82 25.68
C VAL A 262 -21.07 -7.34 25.84
N THR A 263 -21.82 -7.99 24.96
CA THR A 263 -22.01 -9.45 24.92
C THR A 263 -21.53 -10.09 23.61
N HIS A 264 -21.01 -9.28 22.70
CA HIS A 264 -20.37 -9.68 21.44
C HIS A 264 -19.36 -8.59 21.10
N PHE A 265 -18.27 -8.97 20.42
CA PHE A 265 -17.22 -8.02 20.07
C PHE A 265 -17.41 -7.44 18.67
N THR A 266 -17.22 -6.12 18.58
CA THR A 266 -17.34 -5.33 17.36
C THR A 266 -16.32 -4.19 17.43
N ARG A 267 -16.37 -3.25 16.49
CA ARG A 267 -15.68 -1.96 16.62
C ARG A 267 -16.59 -0.97 17.32
N TRP A 268 -16.06 -0.20 18.27
CA TRP A 268 -16.80 0.86 18.96
C TRP A 268 -16.11 2.21 18.88
N ILE A 269 -16.93 3.25 18.89
CA ILE A 269 -16.50 4.63 19.16
C ILE A 269 -17.59 5.31 19.98
N VAL A 270 -17.21 6.03 21.02
CA VAL A 270 -18.13 6.85 21.80
C VAL A 270 -18.07 8.26 21.25
N ILE A 271 -19.21 8.84 20.91
CA ILE A 271 -19.32 10.21 20.44
C ILE A 271 -20.15 11.04 21.42
N VAL A 272 -19.82 12.32 21.53
CA VAL A 272 -20.61 13.30 22.24
C VAL A 272 -21.21 14.24 21.21
N VAL A 273 -22.52 14.43 21.28
CA VAL A 273 -23.27 15.36 20.44
C VAL A 273 -23.93 16.44 21.28
N ALA A 274 -24.10 17.63 20.70
CA ALA A 274 -24.89 18.69 21.30
C ALA A 274 -26.34 18.24 21.44
N ASP A 275 -26.94 18.46 22.61
CA ASP A 275 -28.32 18.08 22.88
C ASP A 275 -29.28 19.14 22.33
N ILE A 276 -29.45 19.17 21.00
CA ILE A 276 -30.44 20.01 20.34
C ILE A 276 -31.79 19.27 20.31
N TYR A 277 -32.89 20.01 20.53
CA TYR A 277 -34.27 19.51 20.39
C TYR A 277 -34.55 19.19 18.91
N GLY A 278 -34.08 18.04 18.43
CA GLY A 278 -34.26 17.54 17.07
C GLY A 278 -34.15 16.02 17.04
N ASP A 279 -34.89 15.40 16.12
CA ASP A 279 -34.84 13.96 15.87
C ASP A 279 -33.36 13.58 15.59
N PRO A 280 -32.76 12.61 16.29
CA PRO A 280 -31.40 12.20 15.96
C PRO A 280 -31.39 11.67 14.53
N GLU A 281 -30.86 12.48 13.60
CA GLU A 281 -30.42 11.99 12.28
C GLU A 281 -29.59 10.71 12.49
N GLU A 282 -29.66 9.77 11.55
CA GLU A 282 -28.89 8.52 11.64
C GLU A 282 -27.41 8.88 11.88
N LEU A 283 -26.88 8.64 13.10
CA LEU A 283 -25.52 9.04 13.50
C LEU A 283 -24.44 8.16 12.86
N GLY A 284 -24.83 7.10 12.15
CA GLY A 284 -23.95 6.14 11.49
C GLY A 284 -22.91 6.74 10.52
N PRO A 285 -23.23 7.78 9.72
CA PRO A 285 -22.26 8.41 8.84
C PRO A 285 -21.08 9.07 9.57
N ILE A 286 -21.22 9.52 10.82
CA ILE A 286 -20.14 10.22 11.55
C ILE A 286 -18.90 9.32 11.73
N PRO A 287 -18.98 8.15 12.40
CA PRO A 287 -17.83 7.24 12.50
C PRO A 287 -17.29 6.78 11.15
N LEU A 288 -18.16 6.57 10.16
CA LEU A 288 -17.74 6.17 8.81
C LEU A 288 -16.85 7.24 8.16
N HIS A 289 -17.25 8.51 8.25
CA HIS A 289 -16.46 9.63 7.72
C HIS A 289 -15.13 9.80 8.46
N LEU A 290 -15.12 9.60 9.78
CA LEU A 290 -13.86 9.58 10.57
C LEU A 290 -12.93 8.44 10.13
N CYS A 291 -13.46 7.21 9.99
CA CYS A 291 -12.69 6.07 9.50
C CYS A 291 -12.08 6.35 8.12
N ARG A 292 -12.86 6.90 7.19
CA ARG A 292 -12.39 7.30 5.86
C ARG A 292 -11.32 8.38 5.94
N TRP A 293 -11.52 9.40 6.79
CA TRP A 293 -10.55 10.46 7.00
C TRP A 293 -9.19 9.91 7.48
N LEU A 294 -9.20 8.99 8.46
CA LEU A 294 -7.99 8.36 9.00
C LEU A 294 -7.21 7.52 7.97
N GLN A 295 -7.92 7.00 6.97
CA GLN A 295 -7.33 6.22 5.88
C GLN A 295 -6.80 7.10 4.75
N HIS A 296 -7.27 8.35 4.65
CA HIS A 296 -6.84 9.25 3.59
C HIS A 296 -5.39 9.72 3.81
N ARG A 297 -4.73 9.96 2.69
CA ARG A 297 -3.40 10.53 2.57
C ARG A 297 -3.49 11.70 1.59
N ALA A 298 -3.07 12.87 2.06
CA ALA A 298 -2.99 14.07 1.24
C ALA A 298 -1.80 13.95 0.30
N VAL A 299 -2.06 13.96 -1.01
CA VAL A 299 -1.06 13.81 -2.06
C VAL A 299 -1.21 14.87 -3.14
N GLN A 300 -0.13 15.06 -3.89
CA GLN A 300 -0.12 15.83 -5.12
C GLN A 300 0.48 14.98 -6.25
N PHE A 301 -0.06 15.16 -7.44
CA PHE A 301 0.46 14.57 -8.66
C PHE A 301 1.43 15.55 -9.33
N ILE A 302 2.58 15.05 -9.75
CA ILE A 302 3.62 15.78 -10.46
C ILE A 302 3.70 15.17 -11.85
N LEU A 303 3.64 16.01 -12.89
CA LEU A 303 3.72 15.62 -14.29
C LEU A 303 4.88 16.39 -14.93
N MET A 304 5.93 15.69 -15.35
CA MET A 304 7.10 16.34 -15.97
C MET A 304 7.51 15.67 -17.27
N GLN A 305 8.03 16.45 -18.21
CA GLN A 305 8.58 16.02 -19.48
C GLN A 305 10.10 16.16 -19.46
N ARG A 306 10.83 15.22 -20.06
CA ARG A 306 12.28 15.29 -20.12
C ARG A 306 12.71 16.38 -21.12
N GLU A 307 13.68 17.23 -20.78
CA GLU A 307 14.08 18.35 -21.63
C GLU A 307 14.76 17.90 -22.94
N ASP A 308 15.53 16.81 -22.89
CA ASP A 308 16.19 16.22 -24.06
C ASP A 308 15.26 15.30 -24.88
N ASN A 309 14.12 14.90 -24.30
CA ASN A 309 13.08 14.12 -24.98
C ASN A 309 11.69 14.44 -24.40
N ILE A 310 11.06 15.46 -24.97
CA ILE A 310 9.71 15.94 -24.60
C ILE A 310 8.60 14.88 -24.68
N ASN A 311 8.80 13.82 -25.47
CA ASN A 311 7.85 12.71 -25.59
C ASN A 311 7.97 11.73 -24.40
N GLN A 312 9.02 11.85 -23.58
CA GLN A 312 9.21 11.10 -22.36
C GLN A 312 8.62 11.86 -21.18
N VAL A 313 7.60 11.28 -20.57
CA VAL A 313 6.85 11.86 -19.45
C VAL A 313 7.08 11.01 -18.20
N VAL A 314 7.29 11.67 -17.07
CA VAL A 314 7.25 11.05 -15.75
C VAL A 314 6.08 11.62 -14.96
N ILE A 315 5.31 10.72 -14.36
CA ILE A 315 4.25 11.03 -13.42
C ILE A 315 4.66 10.50 -12.06
N GLU A 316 4.58 11.33 -11.02
CA GLU A 316 4.76 10.91 -9.64
C GLU A 316 3.58 11.30 -8.78
N CYS A 317 3.22 10.41 -7.85
CA CYS A 317 2.28 10.71 -6.77
C CYS A 317 3.06 10.78 -5.45
N LYS A 318 3.08 11.96 -4.83
CA LYS A 318 3.86 12.23 -3.61
C LYS A 318 2.98 12.73 -2.48
N PRO A 319 3.33 12.44 -1.21
CA PRO A 319 2.75 13.16 -0.08
C PRO A 319 2.81 14.66 -0.33
N ALA A 320 1.74 15.39 0.00
CA ALA A 320 1.62 16.81 -0.33
C ALA A 320 2.79 17.66 0.24
N GLU A 321 3.30 17.27 1.41
CA GLU A 321 4.45 17.90 2.06
C GLU A 321 5.81 17.65 1.36
N GLU A 322 5.91 16.58 0.57
CA GLU A 322 7.15 16.23 -0.16
C GLU A 322 7.12 16.70 -1.64
N ALA A 323 5.94 17.06 -2.15
CA ALA A 323 5.71 17.26 -3.58
C ALA A 323 6.47 18.45 -4.18
N GLU A 324 6.52 19.59 -3.49
CA GLU A 324 7.29 20.76 -3.96
C GLU A 324 8.79 20.47 -4.05
N THR A 325 9.31 19.74 -3.06
CA THR A 325 10.73 19.34 -3.03
C THR A 325 11.04 18.38 -4.17
N GLU A 326 10.19 17.38 -4.41
CA GLU A 326 10.41 16.44 -5.52
C GLU A 326 10.28 17.12 -6.88
N HIS A 327 9.33 18.05 -7.05
CA HIS A 327 9.21 18.83 -8.28
C HIS A 327 10.50 19.64 -8.56
N ALA A 328 11.06 20.31 -7.55
CA ALA A 328 12.35 20.99 -7.67
C ALA A 328 13.50 20.03 -8.01
N ASN A 329 13.51 18.83 -7.41
CA ASN A 329 14.51 17.79 -7.73
C ASN A 329 14.42 17.33 -9.19
N LEU A 330 13.21 17.18 -9.74
CA LEU A 330 13.00 16.80 -11.14
C LEU A 330 13.49 17.90 -12.10
N ILE A 331 13.23 19.18 -11.79
CA ILE A 331 13.77 20.29 -12.57
C ILE A 331 15.30 20.24 -12.64
N GLN A 332 15.97 20.02 -11.50
CA GLN A 332 17.43 19.89 -11.47
C GLN A 332 17.96 18.69 -12.27
N LYS A 333 17.14 17.65 -12.47
CA LYS A 333 17.47 16.47 -13.29
C LYS A 333 17.21 16.68 -14.79
N GLY A 334 16.82 17.88 -15.22
CA GLY A 334 16.55 18.18 -16.63
C GLY A 334 15.15 17.79 -17.07
N TYR A 335 14.15 17.99 -16.20
CA TYR A 335 12.74 17.85 -16.52
C TYR A 335 12.03 19.20 -16.46
N ASN A 336 10.98 19.36 -17.25
CA ASN A 336 10.15 20.57 -17.28
C ASN A 336 8.66 20.20 -17.33
N GLY A 337 7.80 20.97 -16.67
CA GLY A 337 6.38 20.64 -16.55
C GLY A 337 5.59 21.69 -15.76
N PRO A 338 4.27 21.52 -15.64
CA PRO A 338 3.44 22.34 -14.76
C PRO A 338 3.81 22.15 -13.29
N LEU A 339 3.38 23.10 -12.45
CA LEU A 339 3.45 22.94 -10.99
C LEU A 339 2.68 21.69 -10.53
N PRO A 340 3.03 21.13 -9.35
CA PRO A 340 2.28 20.03 -8.74
C PRO A 340 0.77 20.32 -8.70
N SER A 341 -0.03 19.27 -8.81
CA SER A 341 -1.49 19.39 -8.73
C SER A 341 -1.92 19.99 -7.39
N LYS A 342 -3.17 20.47 -7.33
CA LYS A 342 -3.83 20.69 -6.03
C LYS A 342 -3.79 19.42 -5.18
N THR A 343 -3.81 19.60 -3.87
CA THR A 343 -3.86 18.49 -2.92
C THR A 343 -5.16 17.72 -3.07
N VAL A 344 -5.04 16.40 -3.16
CA VAL A 344 -6.16 15.46 -3.24
C VAL A 344 -5.94 14.33 -2.23
N ASN A 345 -7.02 13.62 -1.89
CA ASN A 345 -6.95 12.51 -0.94
C ASN A 345 -7.01 11.18 -1.67
N VAL A 346 -6.07 10.30 -1.35
CA VAL A 346 -6.02 8.89 -1.76
C VAL A 346 -5.87 8.01 -0.51
N PHE A 347 -5.95 6.68 -0.63
CA PHE A 347 -5.69 5.76 0.48
C PHE A 347 -4.67 4.69 0.05
N GLU A 348 -4.13 3.93 1.01
CA GLU A 348 -3.17 2.84 0.74
C GLU A 348 -3.74 1.77 -0.20
N GLY A 349 -3.02 1.44 -1.26
CA GLY A 349 -3.46 0.52 -2.30
C GLY A 349 -4.50 1.11 -3.26
N GLN A 350 -4.81 2.42 -3.18
CA GLN A 350 -5.72 3.08 -4.12
C GLN A 350 -5.15 3.01 -5.53
N ASN A 351 -5.86 2.32 -6.43
CA ASN A 351 -5.56 2.37 -7.86
C ASN A 351 -6.08 3.70 -8.44
N VAL A 352 -5.18 4.45 -9.06
CA VAL A 352 -5.46 5.71 -9.77
C VAL A 352 -5.18 5.48 -11.24
N GLU A 353 -6.25 5.50 -12.03
CA GLU A 353 -6.19 5.44 -13.48
C GLU A 353 -5.70 6.77 -14.06
N VAL A 354 -4.76 6.70 -15.00
CA VAL A 354 -4.17 7.83 -15.72
C VAL A 354 -4.70 7.82 -17.15
N ARG A 355 -5.52 8.82 -17.49
CA ARG A 355 -6.07 8.99 -18.85
C ARG A 355 -5.55 10.25 -19.50
N LEU A 356 -5.21 10.16 -20.78
CA LEU A 356 -4.88 11.31 -21.61
C LEU A 356 -6.10 11.73 -22.43
N PHE A 357 -6.31 13.04 -22.52
CA PHE A 357 -7.33 13.67 -23.35
C PHE A 357 -6.66 14.70 -24.27
N GLY A 358 -7.32 15.02 -25.38
CA GLY A 358 -6.80 15.94 -26.40
C GLY A 358 -6.13 15.20 -27.57
N ASN A 359 -5.28 15.90 -28.31
CA ASN A 359 -4.56 15.35 -29.47
C ASN A 359 -3.21 14.70 -29.06
N VAL A 360 -3.18 14.06 -27.89
CA VAL A 360 -2.02 13.34 -27.36
C VAL A 360 -2.44 11.92 -27.00
N SER A 361 -1.60 10.94 -27.34
CA SER A 361 -1.80 9.52 -27.03
C SER A 361 -0.64 8.96 -26.23
N ILE A 362 -0.90 7.86 -25.50
CA ILE A 362 0.14 7.03 -24.88
C ILE A 362 0.47 5.89 -25.84
N ALA A 363 1.76 5.67 -26.07
CA ALA A 363 2.24 4.43 -26.67
C ALA A 363 2.75 3.51 -25.53
N PRO A 364 2.15 2.33 -25.31
CA PRO A 364 1.01 1.72 -26.02
C PRO A 364 -0.35 2.18 -25.48
N SER A 365 -1.41 1.99 -26.28
CA SER A 365 -2.78 2.49 -26.06
C SER A 365 -3.58 1.75 -24.96
N TYR A 366 -2.92 1.17 -23.94
CA TYR A 366 -3.62 0.58 -22.79
C TYR A 366 -3.74 1.59 -21.64
N THR A 367 -4.76 1.38 -20.82
CA THR A 367 -4.99 2.17 -19.61
C THR A 367 -3.83 2.01 -18.63
N GLN A 368 -3.26 3.13 -18.20
CA GLN A 368 -2.17 3.15 -17.25
C GLN A 368 -2.70 3.44 -15.85
N HIS A 369 -2.05 2.87 -14.84
CA HIS A 369 -2.48 2.98 -13.46
C HIS A 369 -1.30 3.24 -12.53
N ILE A 370 -1.56 3.96 -11.43
CA ILE A 370 -0.66 4.11 -10.29
C ILE A 370 -1.39 3.56 -9.08
N THR A 371 -0.83 2.54 -8.44
CA THR A 371 -1.30 2.04 -7.14
C THR A 371 -0.54 2.75 -6.05
N PHE A 372 -1.26 3.56 -5.27
CA PHE A 372 -0.63 4.41 -4.26
C PHE A 372 -0.22 3.62 -3.01
N HIS A 373 1.06 3.69 -2.66
CA HIS A 373 1.62 3.19 -1.41
C HIS A 373 2.56 4.23 -0.80
N SER A 374 2.27 4.71 0.42
CA SER A 374 3.00 5.85 1.01
C SER A 374 4.47 5.58 1.30
N GLN A 375 4.83 4.32 1.58
CA GLN A 375 6.21 3.91 1.88
C GLN A 375 6.96 3.43 0.63
N ARG A 376 6.37 3.60 -0.57
CA ARG A 376 6.91 3.14 -1.85
C ARG A 376 6.95 4.28 -2.86
N PRO A 377 7.87 4.22 -3.86
CA PRO A 377 7.82 5.13 -4.99
C PRO A 377 6.56 4.89 -5.83
N ASN A 378 5.72 5.92 -5.97
CA ASN A 378 4.53 5.90 -6.83
C ASN A 378 4.84 6.67 -8.11
N ARG A 379 5.48 6.00 -9.07
CA ARG A 379 5.98 6.62 -10.30
C ARG A 379 5.53 5.84 -11.53
N LEU A 380 5.25 6.56 -12.61
CA LEU A 380 4.89 6.01 -13.91
C LEU A 380 5.65 6.77 -15.00
N HIS A 381 6.35 6.03 -15.86
CA HIS A 381 6.98 6.58 -17.06
C HIS A 381 6.11 6.30 -18.27
N LEU A 382 5.86 7.31 -19.08
CA LEU A 382 5.03 7.23 -20.27
C LEU A 382 5.79 7.77 -21.47
N GLN A 383 5.55 7.16 -22.63
CA GLN A 383 5.88 7.75 -23.91
C GLN A 383 4.61 8.30 -24.54
N VAL A 384 4.63 9.59 -24.87
CA VAL A 384 3.48 10.31 -25.44
C VAL A 384 3.77 10.78 -26.86
N GLU A 385 2.75 10.76 -27.69
CA GLU A 385 2.84 11.12 -29.10
C GLU A 385 1.62 11.96 -29.51
N ALA A 386 1.84 12.97 -30.36
CA ALA A 386 0.76 13.76 -30.94
C ALA A 386 0.01 12.97 -32.02
N HIS A 387 -1.32 13.05 -32.04
CA HIS A 387 -2.16 12.21 -32.90
C HIS A 387 -1.97 12.44 -34.41
N ASP A 388 -1.69 13.68 -34.84
CA ASP A 388 -1.88 14.07 -36.25
C ASP A 388 -0.79 14.97 -36.86
N GLY A 389 0.47 14.86 -36.41
CA GLY A 389 1.55 15.67 -36.98
C GLY A 389 1.38 17.19 -36.80
N SER A 390 0.63 17.59 -35.78
CA SER A 390 0.49 18.96 -35.26
C SER A 390 0.86 18.98 -33.77
N ASP A 391 1.09 20.17 -33.20
CA ASP A 391 1.43 20.27 -31.78
C ASP A 391 0.31 19.67 -30.91
N GLY A 392 0.68 18.68 -30.13
CA GLY A 392 -0.20 17.91 -29.24
C GLY A 392 -0.48 18.66 -27.94
N ASN A 393 -1.58 19.39 -27.83
CA ASN A 393 -2.08 19.89 -26.56
C ASN A 393 -3.08 18.91 -25.94
N GLY A 394 -2.69 18.36 -24.80
CA GLY A 394 -3.46 17.37 -24.06
C GLY A 394 -3.63 17.71 -22.59
N THR A 395 -4.34 16.84 -21.91
CA THR A 395 -4.51 16.88 -20.47
C THR A 395 -4.43 15.48 -19.91
N VAL A 396 -3.62 15.30 -18.88
CA VAL A 396 -3.54 14.06 -18.11
C VAL A 396 -4.52 14.16 -16.95
N ALA A 397 -5.53 13.31 -16.92
CA ALA A 397 -6.48 13.22 -15.83
C ALA A 397 -6.18 12.01 -14.93
N PHE A 398 -6.35 12.22 -13.63
CA PHE A 398 -6.17 11.21 -12.60
C PHE A 398 -7.53 10.81 -12.04
N LEU A 399 -7.89 9.54 -12.17
CA LEU A 399 -9.19 8.99 -11.81
C LEU A 399 -9.00 7.93 -10.73
N ALA A 400 -9.47 8.19 -9.50
CA ALA A 400 -9.45 7.21 -8.43
C ALA A 400 -10.48 6.11 -8.72
N MET A 401 -10.02 4.86 -8.78
CA MET A 401 -10.90 3.71 -8.90
C MET A 401 -11.65 3.47 -7.57
N PRO A 402 -12.87 2.94 -7.59
CA PRO A 402 -13.55 2.56 -6.35
C PRO A 402 -12.75 1.56 -5.53
N ARG A 403 -13.00 1.53 -4.21
CA ARG A 403 -12.45 0.48 -3.34
C ARG A 403 -12.98 -0.87 -3.79
N VAL A 404 -12.08 -1.75 -4.22
CA VAL A 404 -12.41 -3.17 -4.38
C VAL A 404 -12.50 -3.76 -2.97
N LYS A 405 -13.73 -3.96 -2.47
CA LYS A 405 -13.94 -4.70 -1.23
C LYS A 405 -13.57 -6.15 -1.52
N VAL A 406 -12.42 -6.60 -1.02
CA VAL A 406 -12.08 -8.03 -1.00
C VAL A 406 -13.10 -8.68 -0.08
N GLN A 407 -14.08 -9.38 -0.65
CA GLN A 407 -15.01 -10.19 0.13
C GLN A 407 -14.15 -11.23 0.87
N LYS A 408 -14.02 -11.07 2.18
CA LYS A 408 -13.76 -12.23 3.04
C LYS A 408 -14.95 -13.15 2.79
N GLU A 409 -14.74 -14.32 2.20
CA GLU A 409 -15.73 -15.39 2.28
C GLU A 409 -16.00 -15.61 3.78
N LYS A 410 -17.14 -15.12 4.26
CA LYS A 410 -17.68 -15.60 5.52
C LYS A 410 -18.22 -17.00 5.22
N ASP A 411 -17.73 -17.94 6.02
CA ASP A 411 -18.27 -19.27 6.20
C ASP A 411 -19.79 -19.28 6.01
N THR A 412 -20.26 -20.10 5.09
CA THR A 412 -21.67 -20.20 4.68
C THR A 412 -22.48 -20.86 5.80
N ARG A 413 -22.65 -20.20 6.96
CA ARG A 413 -23.53 -20.73 8.03
C ARG A 413 -23.88 -19.75 9.17
N ALA A 414 -24.48 -18.60 8.87
CA ALA A 414 -25.28 -17.87 9.86
C ALA A 414 -26.51 -17.16 9.25
N LYS A 415 -27.54 -17.97 8.98
CA LYS A 415 -29.00 -17.71 9.10
C LYS A 415 -29.46 -16.28 8.77
N ILE A 416 -30.05 -16.06 7.59
CA ILE A 416 -31.50 -16.21 7.34
C ILE A 416 -32.34 -16.22 8.64
N ARG A 417 -32.46 -15.06 9.31
CA ARG A 417 -33.62 -14.76 10.17
C ARG A 417 -34.04 -13.29 10.21
N ASN A 418 -33.21 -12.36 9.74
CA ASN A 418 -33.56 -10.92 9.71
C ASN A 418 -33.97 -10.39 8.33
N VAL A 419 -34.02 -11.23 7.29
CA VAL A 419 -34.33 -10.80 5.91
C VAL A 419 -35.84 -10.56 5.67
N ARG A 420 -36.74 -11.12 6.49
CA ARG A 420 -38.19 -11.06 6.20
C ARG A 420 -38.92 -9.79 6.67
N LYS A 421 -38.25 -8.89 7.42
CA LYS A 421 -38.81 -7.57 7.81
C LYS A 421 -38.11 -6.37 7.16
N LYS A 422 -36.97 -6.58 6.47
CA LYS A 422 -36.27 -5.52 5.72
C LYS A 422 -36.63 -5.51 4.23
N LEU A 423 -37.25 -6.58 3.71
CA LEU A 423 -37.52 -6.77 2.28
C LEU A 423 -38.73 -5.97 1.73
N GLU A 424 -39.50 -5.28 2.57
CA GLU A 424 -40.60 -4.40 2.11
C GLU A 424 -40.29 -2.90 2.22
N LYS A 425 -39.06 -2.52 2.63
CA LYS A 425 -38.65 -1.10 2.75
C LYS A 425 -37.35 -0.75 2.00
N LEU A 426 -36.89 -1.63 1.12
CA LEU A 426 -35.58 -1.55 0.44
C LEU A 426 -35.68 -1.43 -1.09
N GLU A 427 -36.80 -0.97 -1.64
CA GLU A 427 -36.90 -0.63 -3.07
C GLU A 427 -36.43 0.79 -3.43
N LEU A 428 -35.88 1.57 -2.48
CA LEU A 428 -35.17 2.82 -2.79
C LEU A 428 -34.03 3.08 -1.80
N SER A 429 -32.84 2.51 -2.04
CA SER A 429 -31.52 3.10 -1.69
C SER A 429 -30.33 2.19 -2.03
N SER A 430 -30.29 1.58 -3.21
CA SER A 430 -29.01 1.14 -3.78
C SER A 430 -28.46 2.31 -4.61
N ASP A 431 -27.63 3.14 -3.98
CA ASP A 431 -27.01 4.31 -4.61
C ASP A 431 -26.09 3.88 -5.77
N PRO A 432 -26.41 4.19 -7.04
CA PRO A 432 -25.65 3.76 -8.22
C PRO A 432 -24.29 4.43 -8.40
N GLU A 433 -23.89 5.38 -7.54
CA GLU A 433 -22.65 6.15 -7.69
C GLU A 433 -21.34 5.39 -7.34
N VAL A 434 -21.42 4.21 -6.70
CA VAL A 434 -20.24 3.59 -6.05
C VAL A 434 -19.26 2.88 -7.03
N LEU A 435 -19.61 2.70 -8.31
CA LEU A 435 -18.77 1.97 -9.27
C LEU A 435 -18.04 2.85 -10.30
N GLN A 436 -18.25 4.17 -10.31
CA GLN A 436 -17.60 5.05 -11.29
C GLN A 436 -16.27 5.60 -10.79
N PRO A 437 -15.24 5.68 -11.66
CA PRO A 437 -13.98 6.33 -11.30
C PRO A 437 -14.19 7.82 -10.94
N LYS A 438 -13.65 8.25 -9.80
CA LYS A 438 -13.75 9.64 -9.33
C LYS A 438 -12.57 10.47 -9.83
N LYS A 439 -12.84 11.55 -10.57
CA LYS A 439 -11.79 12.50 -11.01
C LYS A 439 -11.18 13.23 -9.82
N LEU A 440 -9.88 13.03 -9.61
CA LEU A 440 -9.09 13.70 -8.57
C LEU A 440 -8.64 15.09 -9.04
N CYS A 441 -7.89 15.11 -10.14
CA CYS A 441 -7.32 16.30 -10.74
C CYS A 441 -6.96 16.07 -12.20
N ALA A 442 -6.47 17.12 -12.87
CA ALA A 442 -5.99 17.05 -14.23
C ALA A 442 -4.84 18.06 -14.41
N LEU A 443 -3.82 17.69 -15.17
CA LEU A 443 -2.64 18.50 -15.45
C LEU A 443 -2.45 18.67 -16.97
N PRO A 444 -2.06 19.87 -17.44
CA PRO A 444 -1.84 20.12 -18.86
C PRO A 444 -0.58 19.41 -19.37
N LEU A 445 -0.60 18.98 -20.63
CA LEU A 445 0.52 18.33 -21.32
C LEU A 445 0.65 18.92 -22.72
N SER A 446 1.87 19.22 -23.17
CA SER A 446 2.11 19.69 -24.55
C SER A 446 3.22 18.87 -25.21
N VAL A 447 2.94 18.35 -26.40
CA VAL A 447 3.82 17.45 -27.16
C VAL A 447 4.03 18.04 -28.55
N PRO A 448 5.12 18.80 -28.77
CA PRO A 448 5.45 19.36 -30.08
C PRO A 448 5.45 18.32 -31.21
N CYS A 449 4.96 18.71 -32.39
CA CYS A 449 5.08 17.88 -33.58
C CYS A 449 6.55 17.80 -34.04
N GLY A 450 7.03 16.59 -34.34
CA GLY A 450 8.43 16.34 -34.63
C GLY A 450 8.97 17.07 -35.88
N SER A 451 10.14 17.68 -35.72
CA SER A 451 11.28 17.26 -36.55
C SER A 451 12.42 16.83 -35.62
N PRO A 452 13.11 15.71 -35.91
CA PRO A 452 14.22 15.27 -35.09
C PRO A 452 15.35 16.30 -35.22
N LYS A 453 15.58 17.11 -34.18
CA LYS A 453 16.83 17.88 -34.08
C LYS A 453 17.97 16.86 -33.98
N LYS A 454 18.67 16.66 -35.10
CA LYS A 454 19.92 15.91 -35.18
C LYS A 454 20.80 16.33 -34.01
N ALA A 455 21.09 15.39 -33.11
CA ALA A 455 22.08 15.57 -32.07
C ALA A 455 23.38 16.09 -32.72
N SER A 456 23.86 17.22 -32.21
CA SER A 456 25.11 17.83 -32.63
C SER A 456 26.27 16.85 -32.38
N LYS A 457 27.15 16.71 -33.38
CA LYS A 457 28.42 15.99 -33.24
C LYS A 457 29.28 16.69 -32.19
N GLY A 458 29.44 16.04 -31.03
CA GLY A 458 30.42 16.40 -30.00
C GLY A 458 31.71 15.62 -30.19
N VAL A 459 32.83 16.32 -30.00
CA VAL A 459 34.22 15.98 -30.31
C VAL A 459 34.73 14.71 -29.62
N ALA A 460 35.51 13.92 -30.36
CA ALA A 460 36.25 12.77 -29.86
C ALA A 460 37.41 13.18 -28.94
N GLY A 461 37.43 12.63 -27.73
CA GLY A 461 38.57 12.64 -26.82
C GLY A 461 38.68 11.26 -26.18
N GLY A 462 39.76 10.54 -26.48
CA GLY A 462 39.89 9.13 -26.18
C GLY A 462 40.17 8.81 -24.70
N ALA A 463 39.58 7.71 -24.24
CA ALA A 463 40.14 6.84 -23.22
C ALA A 463 39.61 5.42 -23.45
N THR A 464 40.50 4.45 -23.55
CA THR A 464 40.19 3.02 -23.71
C THR A 464 39.38 2.50 -22.51
N PHE A 465 38.08 2.29 -22.70
CA PHE A 465 37.22 1.72 -21.66
C PHE A 465 37.16 0.18 -21.74
N LYS A 466 37.33 -0.47 -20.59
CA LYS A 466 37.05 -1.89 -20.38
C LYS A 466 35.62 -2.19 -20.86
N ASP A 467 35.47 -3.25 -21.66
CA ASP A 467 34.20 -3.69 -22.25
C ASP A 467 33.02 -3.62 -21.25
N VAL A 468 32.09 -2.69 -21.49
CA VAL A 468 30.86 -2.51 -20.70
C VAL A 468 30.03 -3.79 -20.64
N GLY A 469 30.15 -4.68 -21.61
CA GLY A 469 29.43 -5.95 -21.67
C GLY A 469 29.69 -6.85 -20.46
N LYS A 470 30.84 -6.71 -19.79
CA LYS A 470 31.17 -7.49 -18.57
C LYS A 470 30.25 -7.18 -17.39
N THR A 471 29.55 -6.04 -17.40
CA THR A 471 28.61 -5.68 -16.33
C THR A 471 27.19 -6.12 -16.62
N PHE A 472 26.87 -6.54 -17.85
CA PHE A 472 25.49 -6.82 -18.26
C PHE A 472 24.88 -7.99 -17.51
N TYR A 473 25.66 -9.03 -17.22
CA TYR A 473 25.18 -10.13 -16.38
C TYR A 473 24.83 -9.66 -14.97
N PHE A 474 25.66 -8.81 -14.36
CA PHE A 474 25.33 -8.26 -13.06
C PHE A 474 24.06 -7.40 -13.10
N ILE A 475 23.91 -6.57 -14.13
CA ILE A 475 22.75 -5.69 -14.28
C ILE A 475 21.48 -6.51 -14.53
N LYS A 476 21.51 -7.46 -15.48
CA LYS A 476 20.43 -8.43 -15.72
C LYS A 476 19.91 -9.05 -14.43
N GLU A 477 20.80 -9.55 -13.59
CA GLU A 477 20.43 -10.26 -12.37
C GLU A 477 19.87 -9.35 -11.27
N ASN A 478 20.12 -8.04 -11.33
CA ASN A 478 19.74 -7.10 -10.27
C ASN A 478 18.70 -6.05 -10.69
N VAL A 479 18.41 -5.91 -11.99
CA VAL A 479 17.40 -4.95 -12.52
C VAL A 479 16.03 -5.59 -12.69
N SER A 480 15.96 -6.89 -13.05
CA SER A 480 14.70 -7.64 -13.17
C SER A 480 13.61 -6.88 -13.96
N THR A 481 12.45 -6.61 -13.35
CA THR A 481 11.27 -5.93 -13.93
C THR A 481 11.52 -4.46 -14.28
N GLY A 482 12.50 -3.82 -13.65
CA GLY A 482 12.89 -2.44 -13.94
C GLY A 482 13.64 -2.26 -15.26
N TRP A 483 13.75 -3.30 -16.10
CA TRP A 483 14.47 -3.23 -17.36
C TRP A 483 13.82 -2.28 -18.37
N LYS A 484 12.49 -2.10 -18.30
CA LYS A 484 11.76 -1.12 -19.14
C LYS A 484 12.09 0.31 -18.72
N ASP A 485 12.13 0.59 -17.42
CA ASP A 485 12.57 1.89 -16.89
C ASP A 485 14.03 2.15 -17.27
N LEU A 486 14.90 1.16 -17.13
CA LEU A 486 16.29 1.26 -17.57
C LEU A 486 16.39 1.50 -19.08
N ALA A 487 15.62 0.78 -19.90
CA ALA A 487 15.58 0.96 -21.36
C ALA A 487 15.18 2.38 -21.75
N PHE A 488 14.19 2.92 -21.06
CA PHE A 488 13.71 4.29 -21.20
C PHE A 488 14.81 5.31 -20.91
N HIS A 489 15.54 5.16 -19.79
CA HIS A 489 16.65 6.05 -19.43
C HIS A 489 17.85 5.91 -20.37
N LEU A 490 18.07 4.72 -20.93
CA LEU A 490 19.09 4.45 -21.95
C LEU A 490 18.72 4.98 -23.35
N GLY A 491 17.50 5.52 -23.51
CA GLY A 491 17.01 6.10 -24.75
C GLY A 491 16.70 5.07 -25.83
N ILE A 492 16.26 3.87 -25.43
CA ILE A 492 15.79 2.84 -26.37
C ILE A 492 14.35 3.16 -26.76
N PRO A 493 14.02 3.20 -28.06
CA PRO A 493 12.65 3.45 -28.51
C PRO A 493 11.67 2.36 -28.05
N ASP A 494 10.45 2.77 -27.70
CA ASP A 494 9.39 1.86 -27.24
C ASP A 494 9.04 0.70 -28.20
N PRO A 495 9.03 0.88 -29.55
CA PRO A 495 8.86 -0.24 -30.47
C PRO A 495 9.91 -1.33 -30.29
N ASP A 496 11.14 -0.95 -29.96
CA ASP A 496 12.23 -1.89 -29.71
C ASP A 496 12.07 -2.55 -28.34
N ILE A 497 11.66 -1.80 -27.31
CA ILE A 497 11.31 -2.35 -25.99
C ILE A 497 10.20 -3.41 -26.14
N ARG A 498 9.15 -3.15 -26.92
CA ARG A 498 8.08 -4.12 -27.19
C ARG A 498 8.57 -5.34 -27.97
N ASN A 499 9.40 -5.13 -29.00
CA ASN A 499 9.97 -6.23 -29.76
C ASN A 499 10.84 -7.13 -28.87
N ILE A 500 11.61 -6.54 -27.96
CA ILE A 500 12.39 -7.24 -26.95
C ILE A 500 11.47 -8.01 -26.00
N ALA A 501 10.41 -7.37 -25.48
CA ALA A 501 9.45 -8.02 -24.59
C ALA A 501 8.72 -9.20 -25.25
N ARG A 502 8.41 -9.11 -26.55
CA ARG A 502 7.70 -10.17 -27.29
C ARG A 502 8.59 -11.35 -27.66
N ARG A 503 9.90 -11.11 -27.88
CA ARG A 503 10.83 -12.15 -28.34
C ARG A 503 11.56 -12.88 -27.22
N ASN A 504 11.43 -12.41 -25.97
CA ASN A 504 12.07 -13.01 -24.81
C ASN A 504 11.04 -13.58 -23.83
N PRO A 505 11.34 -14.72 -23.18
CA PRO A 505 10.39 -15.42 -22.33
C PRO A 505 10.25 -14.82 -20.92
N ASP A 506 11.21 -14.01 -20.47
CA ASP A 506 11.27 -13.48 -19.10
C ASP A 506 11.97 -12.11 -19.06
N ASP A 507 11.73 -11.34 -17.99
CA ASP A 507 12.28 -9.98 -17.82
C ASP A 507 13.80 -9.92 -17.74
N LYS A 508 14.47 -10.97 -17.26
CA LYS A 508 15.94 -10.99 -17.25
C LYS A 508 16.47 -11.19 -18.67
N SER A 509 15.86 -12.06 -19.45
CA SER A 509 16.17 -12.22 -20.87
C SER A 509 15.88 -10.93 -21.64
N CYS A 510 14.77 -10.25 -21.35
CA CYS A 510 14.48 -8.92 -21.88
C CYS A 510 15.55 -7.89 -21.49
N CYS A 511 15.97 -7.86 -20.22
CA CYS A 511 16.99 -6.93 -19.73
C CYS A 511 18.34 -7.16 -20.43
N MET A 512 18.77 -8.41 -20.58
CA MET A 512 20.01 -8.75 -21.27
C MET A 512 19.98 -8.32 -22.73
N ASP A 513 18.89 -8.64 -23.42
CA ASP A 513 18.69 -8.31 -24.82
C ASP A 513 18.64 -6.78 -25.03
N MET A 514 17.95 -6.08 -24.14
CA MET A 514 17.92 -4.62 -24.08
C MET A 514 19.32 -3.99 -23.94
N LEU A 515 20.15 -4.51 -23.03
CA LEU A 515 21.52 -4.02 -22.84
C LEU A 515 22.40 -4.29 -24.07
N GLN A 516 22.21 -5.43 -24.73
CA GLN A 516 22.91 -5.78 -25.97
C GLN A 516 22.49 -4.88 -27.14
N GLU A 517 21.20 -4.64 -27.33
CA GLU A 517 20.68 -3.71 -28.34
C GLU A 517 21.14 -2.27 -28.08
N TRP A 518 21.16 -1.84 -26.81
CA TRP A 518 21.70 -0.54 -26.43
C TRP A 518 23.18 -0.40 -26.81
N LYS A 519 24.01 -1.38 -26.44
CA LYS A 519 25.45 -1.39 -26.79
C LYS A 519 25.65 -1.39 -28.30
N LYS A 520 24.87 -2.19 -29.03
CA LYS A 520 24.91 -2.27 -30.49
C LYS A 520 24.56 -0.93 -31.14
N LYS A 521 23.56 -0.21 -30.63
CA LYS A 521 23.12 1.08 -31.17
C LYS A 521 24.03 2.24 -30.80
N LYS A 522 24.63 2.25 -29.60
CA LYS A 522 25.46 3.34 -29.10
C LYS A 522 26.96 3.17 -29.40
N GLY A 523 27.42 1.96 -29.71
CA GLY A 523 28.82 1.68 -30.04
C GLY A 523 29.76 2.11 -28.91
N ASP A 524 30.79 2.89 -29.24
CA ASP A 524 31.79 3.37 -28.28
C ASP A 524 31.23 4.36 -27.23
N ALA A 525 30.05 4.94 -27.48
CA ALA A 525 29.36 5.80 -26.52
C ALA A 525 28.63 5.00 -25.42
N ALA A 526 28.57 3.66 -25.53
CA ALA A 526 28.00 2.78 -24.52
C ALA A 526 28.98 2.58 -23.35
N THR A 527 29.18 3.60 -22.52
CA THR A 527 30.11 3.52 -21.38
C THR A 527 29.42 3.07 -20.09
N ILE A 528 30.21 2.56 -19.14
CA ILE A 528 29.71 2.19 -17.81
C ILE A 528 29.12 3.38 -17.05
N GLU A 529 29.63 4.58 -17.29
CA GLU A 529 29.16 5.83 -16.65
C GLU A 529 27.75 6.19 -17.10
N VAL A 530 27.49 6.11 -18.42
CA VAL A 530 26.14 6.31 -18.99
C VAL A 530 25.16 5.28 -18.43
N LEU A 531 25.60 4.03 -18.32
CA LEU A 531 24.79 2.94 -17.77
C LEU A 531 24.49 3.12 -16.28
N MET A 532 25.49 3.55 -15.49
CA MET A 532 25.30 3.85 -14.06
C MET A 532 24.41 5.07 -13.82
N LYS A 533 24.50 6.08 -14.69
CA LYS A 533 23.61 7.24 -14.66
C LYS A 533 22.16 6.81 -14.95
N ALA A 534 21.94 6.05 -16.03
CA ALA A 534 20.61 5.54 -16.37
C ALA A 534 20.01 4.64 -15.27
N LEU A 535 20.82 3.79 -14.64
CA LEU A 535 20.41 2.99 -13.48
C LEU A 535 20.03 3.85 -12.27
N SER A 536 20.77 4.93 -12.01
CA SER A 536 20.47 5.87 -10.93
C SER A 536 19.16 6.61 -11.19
N GLU A 537 18.93 7.04 -12.43
CA GLU A 537 17.71 7.73 -12.87
C GLU A 537 16.49 6.81 -12.81
N ALA A 538 16.67 5.52 -13.14
CA ALA A 538 15.66 4.47 -13.01
C ALA A 538 15.36 4.09 -11.54
N GLY A 539 15.96 4.75 -10.54
CA GLY A 539 15.76 4.45 -9.12
C GLY A 539 16.47 3.18 -8.64
N LEU A 540 17.35 2.58 -9.47
CA LEU A 540 18.05 1.33 -9.20
C LEU A 540 19.39 1.58 -8.48
N GLN A 541 19.37 2.41 -7.44
CA GLN A 541 20.58 2.85 -6.73
C GLN A 541 21.36 1.68 -6.10
N SER A 542 20.65 0.64 -5.65
CA SER A 542 21.25 -0.60 -5.12
C SER A 542 22.14 -1.31 -6.15
N VAL A 543 21.74 -1.28 -7.43
CA VAL A 543 22.49 -1.83 -8.57
C VAL A 543 23.70 -0.96 -8.88
N VAL A 544 23.54 0.37 -8.87
CA VAL A 544 24.64 1.33 -9.05
C VAL A 544 25.72 1.12 -7.99
N ASP A 545 25.34 0.97 -6.73
CA ASP A 545 26.28 0.74 -5.63
C ASP A 545 26.97 -0.63 -5.74
N GLY A 546 26.24 -1.64 -6.23
CA GLY A 546 26.78 -2.94 -6.62
C GLY A 546 27.85 -2.83 -7.71
N LEU A 547 27.58 -2.06 -8.77
CA LEU A 547 28.52 -1.79 -9.86
C LEU A 547 29.76 -1.02 -9.36
N LYS A 548 29.59 0.00 -8.51
CA LYS A 548 30.71 0.72 -7.89
C LYS A 548 31.62 -0.19 -7.06
N ARG A 549 31.06 -1.21 -6.40
CA ARG A 549 31.82 -2.22 -5.64
C ARG A 549 32.56 -3.18 -6.57
N LEU A 550 31.95 -3.60 -7.68
CA LEU A 550 32.57 -4.45 -8.69
C LEU A 550 33.71 -3.72 -9.41
N HIS A 551 33.52 -2.45 -9.76
CA HIS A 551 34.53 -1.61 -10.39
C HIS A 551 35.77 -1.45 -9.49
N ARG A 552 35.58 -1.11 -8.21
CA ARG A 552 36.66 -1.00 -7.20
C ARG A 552 37.40 -2.32 -6.93
N ARG A 553 36.77 -3.49 -7.14
CA ARG A 553 37.44 -4.80 -7.05
C ARG A 553 38.24 -5.15 -8.30
N GLY A 554 37.84 -4.65 -9.47
CA GLY A 554 38.52 -4.89 -10.76
C GLY A 554 39.71 -3.97 -11.04
N GLU A 555 39.97 -2.97 -10.18
CA GLU A 555 41.17 -2.11 -10.22
C GLU A 555 42.27 -2.56 -9.25
N LYS A 556 41.97 -3.50 -8.34
CA LYS A 556 42.92 -4.10 -7.38
C LYS A 556 43.50 -5.46 -7.85
N LYS A 557 43.30 -5.82 -9.12
CA LYS A 557 43.80 -7.07 -9.72
C LYS A 557 44.63 -6.78 -10.95
#